data_AF-A0A3D3V8E1-F1
#
_entry.id   AF-A0A3D3V8E1-F1
#
_cell.length_a   1.000
_cell.length_b   1.000
_cell.length_c   1.000
_cell.angle_alpha   90.00
_cell.angle_beta   90.00
_cell.angle_gamma   90.00
#
_symmetry.space_group_name_H-M   'P 1'
#
loop_
_entity.id
_entity.type
_entity.pdbx_description
1 polymer ?
#
loop_
_entity_poly.entity_id
_entity_poly.type
_entity_poly.pdbx_seq_one_letter_code
_entity_poly.pdbx_strand_id
1 'polypeptide(L)' 'MGQTTMPATLRLSNTEQEALRQKCIEINKLLVKQGRMPIKDSELAHFILESGTPCAKVSASGELILELEA' A
#
# COMPACT_ATOMS: atom_id res chain seq x y z
N MET A 1 -9.06 -6.81 28.78
CA MET A 1 -9.18 -6.00 27.56
C MET A 1 -8.92 -6.94 26.39
N GLY A 2 -9.94 -7.25 25.58
CA GLY A 2 -9.80 -8.19 24.47
C GLY A 2 -8.92 -7.57 23.40
N GLN A 3 -7.77 -8.17 23.12
CA GLN A 3 -6.98 -7.80 21.95
C GLN A 3 -7.78 -8.24 20.72
N THR A 4 -8.41 -7.29 20.04
CA THR A 4 -8.93 -7.46 18.69
C THR A 4 -7.71 -7.53 17.77
N THR A 5 -7.10 -8.70 17.66
CA THR A 5 -6.12 -8.97 16.60
C THR A 5 -6.88 -8.86 15.28
N MET A 6 -6.56 -7.83 14.50
CA MET A 6 -7.02 -7.73 13.12
C MET A 6 -6.72 -9.06 12.41
N PRO A 7 -7.63 -9.58 11.57
CA PRO A 7 -7.35 -10.80 10.83
C PRO A 7 -6.04 -10.64 10.08
N ALA A 8 -5.15 -11.63 10.21
CA ALA A 8 -3.80 -11.59 9.63
C ALA A 8 -3.81 -11.51 8.09
N THR A 9 -4.96 -11.76 7.46
CA THR A 9 -5.16 -11.75 6.01
C THR A 9 -6.08 -10.60 5.59
N LEU A 10 -5.54 -9.65 4.83
CA LEU A 10 -6.32 -8.63 4.13
C LEU A 10 -6.84 -9.20 2.81
N ARG A 11 -8.16 -9.19 2.60
CA ARG A 11 -8.77 -9.65 1.34
C ARG A 11 -8.86 -8.50 0.35
N LEU A 12 -8.03 -8.53 -0.67
CA LEU A 12 -8.07 -7.58 -1.79
C LEU A 12 -9.12 -8.01 -2.82
N SER A 13 -9.89 -7.07 -3.33
CA SER A 13 -10.72 -7.23 -4.52
C SER A 13 -9.86 -7.44 -5.76
N ASN A 14 -10.46 -7.97 -6.84
CA ASN A 14 -9.76 -8.18 -8.10
C ASN A 14 -9.19 -6.87 -8.66
N THR A 15 -9.91 -5.75 -8.49
CA THR A 15 -9.46 -4.43 -8.91
C THR A 15 -8.25 -3.95 -8.11
N GLU A 16 -8.25 -4.13 -6.79
CA GLU A 16 -7.12 -3.77 -5.93
C GLU A 16 -5.89 -4.63 -6.22
N GLN A 17 -6.08 -5.94 -6.45
CA GLN A 17 -4.99 -6.84 -6.82
C GLN A 17 -4.33 -6.42 -8.14
N GLU A 18 -5.13 -6.12 -9.17
CA GLU A 18 -4.59 -5.70 -10.47
C GLU A 18 -3.91 -4.33 -10.38
N ALA A 19 -4.51 -3.38 -9.67
CA ALA A 19 -3.90 -2.06 -9.46
C ALA A 19 -2.54 -2.16 -8.75
N LEU A 20 -2.46 -2.97 -7.70
CA LEU A 20 -1.21 -3.22 -6.96
C LEU A 20 -0.17 -3.89 -7.88
N ARG A 21 -0.57 -4.88 -8.66
CA ARG A 21 0.31 -5.59 -9.60
C ARG A 21 0.87 -4.67 -10.68
N GLN A 22 0.02 -3.85 -11.30
CA GLN A 22 0.48 -2.87 -12.29
C GLN A 22 1.46 -1.89 -11.68
N LYS A 23 1.16 -1.40 -10.46
CA LYS A 23 2.07 -0.50 -9.76
C LYS A 23 3.41 -1.15 -9.43
N CYS A 24 3.41 -2.42 -9.03
CA CYS A 24 4.61 -3.20 -8.78
C CYS A 24 5.47 -3.35 -10.05
N ILE A 25 4.85 -3.62 -11.19
CA ILE A 25 5.55 -3.69 -12.49
C ILE A 25 6.19 -2.34 -12.85
N GLU A 26 5.47 -1.23 -12.67
CA GLU A 26 6.02 0.12 -12.88
C GLU A 26 7.25 0.38 -12.01
N ILE A 27 7.14 0.12 -10.71
CA ILE A 27 8.22 0.33 -9.74
C ILE A 27 9.42 -0.56 -10.07
N ASN A 28 9.18 -1.84 -10.38
CA ASN A 28 10.25 -2.78 -10.71
C ASN A 28 11.02 -2.36 -11.98
N LYS A 29 10.35 -1.79 -12.98
CA LYS A 29 11.03 -1.21 -14.15
C LYS A 29 11.98 -0.07 -13.74
N LEU A 30 11.58 0.76 -12.77
CA LEU A 30 12.44 1.83 -12.26
C LEU A 30 13.61 1.28 -11.43
N LEU A 31 13.36 0.31 -10.56
CA LEU A 31 14.40 -0.35 -9.75
C LEU A 31 15.46 -1.02 -10.62
N VAL A 32 15.05 -1.80 -11.62
CA VAL A 32 15.98 -2.47 -12.54
C VAL A 32 16.80 -1.45 -13.33
N LYS A 33 16.20 -0.34 -13.80
CA LYS A 33 16.93 0.76 -14.46
C LYS A 33 17.98 1.40 -13.54
N GLN A 34 17.76 1.37 -12.22
CA GLN A 34 18.69 1.85 -11.21
C GLN A 34 19.69 0.77 -10.74
N GLY A 35 19.71 -0.42 -11.36
CA GLY A 35 20.55 -1.55 -10.95
C GLY A 35 20.15 -2.19 -9.63
N ARG A 36 18.91 -1.95 -9.17
CA ARG A 36 18.36 -2.48 -7.91
C ARG A 36 17.53 -3.73 -8.16
N MET A 37 17.43 -4.58 -7.14
CA MET A 37 16.58 -5.77 -7.18
C MET A 37 15.09 -5.38 -7.20
N PRO A 38 14.27 -6.07 -8.02
CA PRO A 38 12.82 -5.88 -8.00
C PRO A 38 12.21 -6.40 -6.69
N ILE A 39 11.03 -5.90 -6.37
CA ILE A 39 10.22 -6.29 -5.21
C ILE A 39 8.99 -7.09 -5.65
N LYS A 40 8.39 -7.82 -4.71
CA LYS A 40 7.15 -8.58 -4.89
C LYS A 40 5.92 -7.71 -4.64
N ASP A 41 4.79 -8.11 -5.23
CA ASP A 41 3.49 -7.44 -5.05
C ASP A 41 3.12 -7.31 -3.55
N SER A 42 3.41 -8.35 -2.75
CA SER A 42 3.19 -8.32 -1.29
C SER A 42 4.09 -7.34 -0.56
N GLU A 43 5.34 -7.20 -0.98
CA GLU A 43 6.29 -6.25 -0.36
C GLU A 43 5.84 -4.81 -0.62
N LEU A 44 5.35 -4.54 -1.84
CA LEU A 44 4.73 -3.25 -2.16
C LEU A 44 3.48 -3.00 -1.30
N ALA A 45 2.61 -4.01 -1.12
CA ALA A 45 1.43 -3.87 -0.26
C ALA A 45 1.80 -3.55 1.19
N HIS A 46 2.77 -4.27 1.76
CA HIS A 46 3.26 -4.00 3.11
C HIS A 46 3.82 -2.58 3.23
N PHE A 47 4.65 -2.16 2.28
CA PHE A 47 5.21 -0.82 2.25
C PHE A 47 4.13 0.28 2.20
N ILE A 48 3.12 0.12 1.36
CA ILE A 48 2.01 1.08 1.23
C ILE A 48 1.19 1.14 2.52
N LEU A 49 0.88 0.00 3.13
CA LEU A 49 0.10 -0.03 4.37
C LEU A 49 0.87 0.59 5.53
N GLU A 50 2.16 0.29 5.66
CA GLU A 50 3.02 0.82 6.71
C GLU A 50 3.21 2.33 6.56
N SER A 51 3.46 2.81 5.33
CA SER A 51 3.67 4.24 5.06
C SER A 51 2.38 5.04 5.02
N GLY A 52 1.29 4.45 4.53
CA GLY A 52 0.01 5.12 4.31
C GLY A 52 -0.85 5.22 5.58
N THR A 53 -0.77 4.24 6.48
CA THR A 53 -1.59 4.24 7.72
C THR A 53 -1.35 5.48 8.59
N PRO A 54 -0.10 5.93 8.84
CA PRO A 54 0.16 7.18 9.56
C PRO A 54 -0.34 8.45 8.85
N CYS A 55 -0.43 8.42 7.52
CA CYS A 55 -0.90 9.53 6.69
C CYS A 55 -2.43 9.58 6.57
N ALA A 56 -3.15 8.55 7.03
CA ALA A 56 -4.60 8.49 6.93
C ALA A 56 -5.26 9.49 7.90
N LYS A 57 -6.03 10.43 7.34
CA LYS A 57 -6.77 11.46 8.07
C LYS A 57 -8.22 11.51 7.62
N VAL A 58 -9.05 12.14 8.44
CA VAL A 58 -10.44 12.45 8.11
C VAL A 58 -10.51 13.93 7.73
N SER A 59 -11.05 14.23 6.56
CA SER A 59 -11.27 15.60 6.10
C SER A 59 -12.39 16.29 6.90
N ALA A 60 -12.53 17.60 6.73
CA ALA A 60 -13.65 18.34 7.33
C ALA A 60 -15.03 17.87 6.85
N SER A 61 -15.12 17.24 5.68
CA SER A 61 -16.34 16.62 5.15
C SER A 61 -16.62 15.21 5.68
N GLY A 62 -15.70 14.64 6.48
CA GLY A 62 -15.82 13.27 6.99
C GLY A 62 -15.29 12.20 6.02
N GLU A 63 -14.57 12.59 4.97
CA GLU A 63 -13.98 11.67 3.99
C GLU A 63 -12.59 11.20 4.44
N LEU A 64 -12.24 9.95 4.15
CA LEU A 64 -10.90 9.43 4.40
C LEU A 64 -9.94 9.89 3.30
N ILE A 65 -8.85 10.54 3.70
CA ILE A 65 -7.80 11.03 2.81
C ILE A 65 -6.44 10.56 3.30
N LEU A 66 -5.47 10.45 2.38
CA LEU A 66 -4.05 10.30 2.71
C LEU A 66 -3.39 11.67 2.56
N GLU A 67 -2.93 12.26 3.66
CA GLU A 67 -2.12 13.48 3.62
C GLU A 67 -0.64 13.09 3.49
N LEU A 68 -0.14 13.10 2.25
CA LEU A 68 1.28 12.90 1.96
C LEU A 68 1.97 14.25 2.14
N GLU A 69 2.88 14.36 3.11
CA GLU A 69 3.75 15.53 3.22
C GLU A 69 4.59 15.63 1.94
N ALA A 70 4.57 16.83 1.33
CA ALA A 70 5.22 17.13 0.06
C ALA A 70 6.73 17.37 0.20
#